data_AF-A9UDR3-F1
#
_entry.id   AF-A9UDR3-F1
#
_cell.length_a   1.000
_cell.length_b   1.000
_cell.length_c   1.000
_cell.angle_alpha   90.00
_cell.angle_beta   90.00
_cell.angle_gamma   90.00
#
_symmetry.space_group_name_H-M   'P 1'
#
loop_
_entity.id
_entity.type
_entity.pdbx_description
1 polymer ?
#
loop_
_entity_poly.entity_id
_entity_poly.type
_entity_poly.pdbx_seq_one_letter_code
_entity_poly.pdbx_strand_id
1 'polypeptide(L)'
;GVMRWSSSASFGKKARYRFSKPGQKSPAKAAAKPTTVEKKIGGEKNGGTRTVQAKRMRKSYETQECSHRLGTRKTRFQEHKRKLRASITPGTVLILVAGPYKGKHVVFLKQLGTGLLLVTGPYILNGCPLRRVNQRYVIATKTKLDISAVILPESINDTYFKKQRSKKTKPAEGEIFESKKE
;
A
#
# COMPACT_ATOMS: atom_id res chain seq x y z
N GLY A 1 -7.31 -21.59 10.09
CA GLY A 1 -8.20 -22.37 9.21
C GLY A 1 -8.96 -23.36 10.06
N VAL A 2 -8.22 -24.21 10.77
CA VAL A 2 -8.71 -25.01 11.89
C VAL A 2 -8.11 -24.43 13.17
N MET A 3 -8.91 -24.33 14.23
CA MET A 3 -8.45 -23.82 15.52
C MET A 3 -7.93 -24.96 16.40
N ARG A 4 -6.91 -24.66 17.21
CA ARG A 4 -6.30 -25.62 18.15
C ARG A 4 -7.31 -26.14 19.19
N TRP A 5 -8.33 -25.34 19.51
CA TRP A 5 -9.36 -25.70 20.49
C TRP A 5 -10.72 -25.82 19.82
N SER A 6 -11.53 -26.75 20.33
CA SER A 6 -12.93 -26.85 19.98
C SER A 6 -13.71 -25.60 20.40
N SER A 7 -14.92 -25.45 19.86
CA SER A 7 -15.81 -24.34 20.20
C SER A 7 -16.15 -24.29 21.69
N SER A 8 -16.37 -25.44 22.35
CA SER A 8 -16.68 -25.53 23.77
C SER A 8 -15.49 -25.13 24.65
N ALA A 9 -14.30 -25.64 24.36
CA ALA A 9 -13.08 -25.27 25.08
C ALA A 9 -12.78 -23.76 24.90
N SER A 10 -12.98 -23.21 23.71
CA SER A 10 -12.84 -21.78 23.45
C SER A 10 -13.87 -20.93 24.20
N PHE A 11 -15.11 -21.41 24.34
CA PHE A 11 -16.17 -20.73 25.08
C PHE A 11 -15.84 -20.63 26.57
N GLY A 12 -15.37 -21.74 27.17
CA GLY A 12 -14.91 -21.77 28.56
C GLY A 12 -13.71 -20.86 28.78
N LYS A 13 -12.68 -20.94 27.91
CA LYS A 13 -11.47 -20.10 28.01
C LYS A 13 -11.73 -18.61 27.87
N LYS A 14 -12.64 -18.22 26.98
CA LYS A 14 -13.06 -16.83 26.83
C LYS A 14 -14.03 -16.37 27.94
N ALA A 15 -14.36 -17.26 28.87
CA ALA A 15 -15.36 -17.05 29.92
C ALA A 15 -16.66 -16.43 29.38
N ARG A 16 -17.07 -16.80 28.16
CA ARG A 16 -18.20 -16.16 27.47
C ARG A 16 -19.51 -16.29 28.25
N TYR A 17 -19.63 -17.34 29.07
CA TYR A 17 -20.73 -17.52 30.01
C TYR A 17 -20.86 -16.38 31.02
N ARG A 18 -19.77 -15.72 31.43
CA ARG A 18 -19.78 -14.59 32.38
C ARG A 18 -20.19 -13.27 31.73
N PHE A 19 -19.98 -13.14 30.41
CA PHE A 19 -20.25 -11.93 29.64
C PHE A 19 -21.56 -12.01 28.84
N SER A 20 -22.32 -13.10 29.00
CA SER A 20 -23.69 -13.20 28.51
C SER A 20 -24.56 -12.21 29.27
N LYS A 21 -24.77 -11.02 28.69
CA LYS A 21 -25.74 -10.05 29.20
C LYS A 21 -27.11 -10.33 28.59
N PRO A 22 -28.05 -10.98 29.31
CA PRO A 22 -29.42 -11.09 28.83
C PRO A 22 -30.00 -9.66 28.67
N GLY A 23 -30.44 -9.31 27.46
CA GLY A 23 -31.18 -8.07 27.22
C GLY A 23 -30.40 -6.84 26.73
N GLN A 24 -29.09 -6.90 26.47
CA GLN A 24 -28.42 -5.79 25.78
C GLN A 24 -28.82 -5.74 24.30
N LYS A 25 -29.72 -4.80 23.96
CA LYS A 25 -30.00 -4.40 22.58
C LYS A 25 -28.67 -4.06 21.90
N SER A 26 -28.47 -4.54 20.67
CA SER A 26 -27.33 -4.16 19.84
C SER A 26 -27.20 -2.63 19.83
N PRO A 27 -25.97 -2.08 19.85
CA PRO A 27 -25.79 -0.63 19.86
C PRO A 27 -26.59 -0.03 18.71
N ALA A 28 -27.46 0.92 19.03
CA ALA A 28 -28.28 1.61 18.04
C ALA A 28 -27.36 2.05 16.89
N LYS A 29 -27.74 1.71 15.66
CA LYS A 29 -27.01 2.14 14.46
C LYS A 29 -26.73 3.64 14.59
N ALA A 30 -25.47 4.03 14.46
CA ALA A 30 -25.06 5.43 14.50
C ALA A 30 -25.99 6.26 13.62
N ALA A 31 -26.50 7.37 14.16
CA ALA A 31 -27.46 8.24 13.49
C ALA A 31 -26.93 8.62 12.08
N ALA A 32 -27.80 8.53 11.08
CA ALA A 32 -27.44 8.89 9.71
C ALA A 32 -27.00 10.36 9.67
N LYS A 33 -25.92 10.65 8.93
CA LYS A 33 -25.46 12.03 8.74
C LYS A 33 -26.58 12.87 8.10
N PRO A 34 -26.82 14.11 8.53
CA PRO A 34 -27.91 14.93 8.01
C PRO A 34 -27.67 15.28 6.53
N THR A 35 -28.72 15.13 5.72
CA THR A 35 -28.70 15.43 4.27
C THR A 35 -28.61 16.94 3.99
N THR A 36 -29.14 17.73 4.91
CA THR A 36 -29.21 19.20 4.87
C THR A 36 -28.44 19.81 6.02
N VAL A 37 -27.78 20.94 5.75
CA VAL A 37 -27.02 21.73 6.72
C VAL A 37 -27.56 23.15 6.71
N GLU A 38 -27.84 23.69 7.90
CA GLU A 38 -28.16 25.10 8.07
C GLU A 38 -26.89 25.94 7.87
N LYS A 39 -26.90 26.79 6.85
CA LYS A 39 -25.85 27.78 6.61
C LYS A 39 -26.34 29.13 7.09
N LYS A 40 -25.56 29.77 7.97
CA LYS A 40 -25.79 31.18 8.30
C LYS A 40 -25.48 32.05 7.08
N ILE A 41 -26.39 32.96 6.77
CA ILE A 41 -26.26 33.90 5.65
C ILE A 41 -26.18 35.31 6.21
N GLY A 42 -25.21 36.08 5.71
CA GLY A 42 -25.00 37.46 6.10
C GLY A 42 -26.03 38.42 5.47
N GLY A 43 -26.32 39.50 6.19
CA GLY A 43 -27.18 40.60 5.75
C GLY A 43 -28.36 40.83 6.69
N GLU A 44 -28.56 42.10 7.08
CA GLU A 44 -29.49 42.55 8.13
C GLU A 44 -30.98 42.28 7.83
N LYS A 45 -31.33 41.97 6.57
CA LYS A 45 -32.69 41.65 6.12
C LYS A 45 -32.81 40.27 5.46
N ASN A 46 -31.83 39.39 5.63
CA ASN A 46 -31.69 38.14 4.85
C ASN A 46 -32.10 36.86 5.61
N GLY A 47 -32.78 37.00 6.76
CA GLY A 47 -33.39 35.88 7.50
C GLY A 47 -32.41 34.95 8.25
N GLY A 48 -31.11 35.26 8.29
CA GLY A 48 -30.12 34.65 9.18
C GLY A 48 -29.62 33.26 8.81
N THR A 49 -30.49 32.29 8.49
CA THR A 49 -30.11 30.92 8.12
C THR A 49 -30.84 30.44 6.87
N ARG A 50 -30.18 29.59 6.07
CA ARG A 50 -30.84 28.77 5.04
C ARG A 50 -30.40 27.33 5.13
N THR A 51 -31.36 26.45 4.93
CA THR A 51 -31.15 25.01 4.84
C THR A 51 -30.61 24.66 3.44
N VAL A 52 -29.38 24.14 3.36
CA VAL A 52 -28.70 23.81 2.09
C VAL A 52 -28.30 22.33 2.09
N GLN A 53 -28.41 21.65 0.94
CA GLN A 53 -27.93 20.28 0.81
C GLN A 53 -26.41 20.19 1.06
N ALA A 54 -25.99 19.17 1.82
CA ALA A 54 -24.58 18.95 2.15
C ALA A 54 -23.72 18.62 0.90
N LYS A 55 -24.30 17.91 -0.07
CA LYS A 55 -23.68 17.56 -1.35
C LYS A 55 -24.60 17.99 -2.49
N ARG A 56 -24.14 18.92 -3.33
CA ARG A 56 -24.91 19.35 -4.51
C ARG A 56 -25.05 18.22 -5.53
N MET A 57 -26.21 18.15 -6.17
CA MET A 57 -26.47 17.23 -7.28
C MET A 57 -25.63 17.60 -8.52
N ARG A 58 -25.36 16.61 -9.38
CA ARG A 58 -24.62 16.85 -10.64
C ARG A 58 -25.53 17.60 -11.62
N LYS A 59 -25.00 18.57 -12.37
CA LYS A 59 -25.76 19.36 -13.35
C LYS A 59 -26.05 18.59 -14.64
N SER A 60 -25.14 17.69 -15.03
CA SER A 60 -25.24 16.89 -16.26
C SER A 60 -25.26 15.41 -15.90
N TYR A 61 -26.10 14.67 -16.60
CA TYR A 61 -26.21 13.22 -16.55
C TYR A 61 -25.76 12.64 -17.88
N GLU A 62 -25.18 11.45 -17.84
CA GLU A 62 -24.85 10.68 -19.04
C GLU A 62 -26.12 10.02 -19.58
N THR A 63 -26.25 9.88 -20.89
CA THR A 63 -27.45 9.28 -21.52
C THR A 63 -27.61 7.79 -21.19
N GLN A 64 -26.51 7.10 -20.89
CA GLN A 64 -26.46 5.71 -20.49
C GLN A 64 -25.49 5.53 -19.32
N GLU A 65 -25.92 4.83 -18.28
CA GLU A 65 -25.03 4.47 -17.17
C GLU A 65 -24.31 3.16 -17.47
N CYS A 66 -23.00 3.12 -17.21
CA CYS A 66 -22.25 1.86 -17.21
C CYS A 66 -22.63 1.04 -15.98
N SER A 67 -22.84 -0.27 -16.15
CA SER A 67 -23.18 -1.16 -15.03
C SER A 67 -22.08 -1.18 -13.96
N HIS A 68 -22.49 -1.20 -12.69
CA HIS A 68 -21.54 -1.25 -11.58
C HIS A 68 -20.89 -2.63 -11.47
N ARG A 69 -19.59 -2.63 -11.15
CA ARG A 69 -18.86 -3.88 -10.89
C ARG A 69 -19.41 -4.56 -9.64
N LEU A 70 -19.66 -5.85 -9.74
CA LEU A 70 -20.05 -6.67 -8.60
C LEU A 70 -18.93 -6.70 -7.54
N GLY A 71 -19.33 -6.74 -6.27
CA GLY A 71 -18.40 -6.82 -5.14
C GLY A 71 -17.57 -8.10 -5.20
N THR A 72 -16.24 -7.98 -5.12
CA THR A 72 -15.33 -9.13 -5.06
C THR A 72 -14.68 -9.23 -3.69
N ARG A 73 -14.32 -10.44 -3.26
CA ARG A 73 -13.56 -10.69 -2.01
C ARG A 73 -12.04 -10.52 -2.18
N LYS A 74 -11.59 -9.89 -3.27
CA LYS A 74 -10.15 -9.70 -3.57
C LYS A 74 -9.60 -8.55 -2.73
N THR A 75 -8.44 -8.77 -2.11
CA THR A 75 -7.73 -7.75 -1.33
C THR A 75 -6.80 -6.91 -2.20
N ARG A 76 -6.50 -5.70 -1.73
CA ARG A 76 -5.62 -4.76 -2.45
C ARG A 76 -4.16 -5.20 -2.30
N PHE A 77 -3.32 -4.82 -3.26
CA PHE A 77 -1.88 -5.15 -3.23
C PHE A 77 -1.18 -4.76 -1.92
N GLN A 78 -1.55 -3.62 -1.34
CA GLN A 78 -0.99 -3.16 -0.06
C GLN A 78 -1.26 -4.12 1.10
N GLU A 79 -2.34 -4.91 1.04
CA GLU A 79 -2.75 -5.87 2.07
C GLU A 79 -2.17 -7.28 1.81
N HIS A 80 -1.45 -7.48 0.70
CA HIS A 80 -0.90 -8.79 0.36
C HIS A 80 0.26 -9.15 1.30
N LYS A 81 0.21 -10.36 1.86
CA LYS A 81 1.30 -10.93 2.65
C LYS A 81 2.54 -11.14 1.78
N ARG A 82 3.67 -10.56 2.18
CA ARG A 82 4.95 -10.71 1.47
C ARG A 82 5.69 -11.92 2.06
N LYS A 83 5.96 -12.91 1.21
CA LYS A 83 6.76 -14.09 1.56
C LYS A 83 8.12 -13.94 0.93
N LEU A 84 9.14 -14.45 1.61
CA LEU A 84 10.50 -14.50 1.14
C LEU A 84 10.98 -15.96 1.14
N ARG A 85 11.83 -16.31 0.17
CA ARG A 85 12.36 -17.68 -0.03
C ARG A 85 13.36 -17.95 1.09
N ALA A 86 13.31 -19.13 1.70
CA ALA A 86 14.19 -19.48 2.82
C ALA A 86 15.70 -19.37 2.50
N SER A 87 16.09 -19.52 1.22
CA SER A 87 17.48 -19.37 0.79
C SER A 87 18.01 -17.93 0.84
N ILE A 88 17.13 -16.93 0.86
CA ILE A 88 17.50 -15.51 0.88
C ILE A 88 17.50 -15.08 2.35
N THR A 89 18.68 -14.95 2.94
CA THR A 89 18.85 -14.41 4.29
C THR A 89 19.62 -13.10 4.20
N PRO A 90 19.44 -12.14 5.13
CA PRO A 90 20.25 -10.92 5.15
C PRO A 90 21.74 -11.27 4.99
N GLY A 91 22.41 -10.60 4.05
CA GLY A 91 23.80 -10.86 3.68
C GLY A 91 24.06 -12.01 2.71
N THR A 92 23.04 -12.74 2.27
CA THR A 92 23.17 -13.68 1.15
C THR A 92 23.60 -12.95 -0.12
N VAL A 93 24.57 -13.51 -0.83
CA VAL A 93 24.95 -13.04 -2.17
C VAL A 93 23.93 -13.53 -3.20
N LEU A 94 23.55 -12.63 -4.08
CA LEU A 94 22.48 -12.76 -5.05
C LEU A 94 23.05 -12.54 -6.44
N ILE A 95 22.69 -13.39 -7.38
CA ILE A 95 22.97 -13.18 -8.80
C ILE A 95 21.73 -12.55 -9.43
N LEU A 96 21.88 -11.34 -9.97
CA LEU A 96 20.80 -10.68 -10.69
C LEU A 96 20.63 -11.31 -12.07
N VAL A 97 19.42 -11.76 -12.40
CA VAL A 97 19.14 -12.39 -13.70
C VAL A 97 18.62 -11.36 -14.71
N ALA A 98 17.89 -10.34 -14.23
CA ALA A 98 17.25 -9.35 -15.09
C ALA A 98 17.61 -7.91 -14.72
N GLY A 99 17.53 -7.03 -15.72
CA GLY A 99 17.84 -5.60 -15.59
C GLY A 99 19.27 -5.25 -16.02
N PRO A 100 19.68 -3.98 -15.84
CA PRO A 100 20.97 -3.48 -16.32
C PRO A 100 22.17 -4.13 -15.62
N TYR A 101 21.99 -4.62 -14.39
CA TYR A 101 23.03 -5.25 -13.58
C TYR A 101 22.95 -6.79 -13.60
N LYS A 102 22.37 -7.39 -14.66
CA LYS A 102 22.31 -8.84 -14.83
C LYS A 102 23.70 -9.48 -14.82
N GLY A 103 23.80 -10.70 -14.30
CA GLY A 103 25.06 -11.44 -14.12
C GLY A 103 25.92 -10.96 -12.94
N LYS A 104 25.67 -9.77 -12.39
CA LYS A 104 26.46 -9.26 -11.26
C LYS A 104 26.06 -9.94 -9.95
N HIS A 105 27.06 -10.12 -9.09
CA HIS A 105 26.89 -10.63 -7.74
C HIS A 105 26.65 -9.47 -6.78
N VAL A 106 25.60 -9.55 -5.99
CA VAL A 106 25.08 -8.42 -5.23
C VAL A 106 24.60 -8.89 -3.87
N VAL A 107 24.71 -8.06 -2.84
CA VAL A 107 24.43 -8.46 -1.46
C VAL A 107 22.99 -8.10 -1.11
N PHE A 108 22.26 -9.05 -0.52
CA PHE A 108 20.92 -8.80 0.02
C PHE A 108 20.99 -8.08 1.37
N LEU A 109 20.20 -7.03 1.56
CA LEU A 109 20.13 -6.28 2.80
C LEU A 109 18.87 -6.60 3.61
N LYS A 110 17.72 -6.13 3.11
CA LYS A 110 16.41 -6.32 3.76
C LYS A 110 15.30 -6.47 2.72
N GLN A 111 14.18 -7.08 3.12
CA GLN A 111 12.95 -7.05 2.33
C GLN A 111 12.19 -5.75 2.63
N LEU A 112 11.73 -5.06 1.59
CA LEU A 112 10.91 -3.85 1.73
C LEU A 112 9.42 -4.19 1.93
N GLY A 113 8.60 -3.21 2.31
CA GLY A 113 7.16 -3.40 2.55
C GLY A 113 6.39 -3.86 1.32
N THR A 114 6.83 -3.49 0.12
CA THR A 114 6.31 -4.02 -1.15
C THR A 114 6.76 -5.46 -1.46
N GLY A 115 7.56 -6.08 -0.60
CA GLY A 115 8.13 -7.42 -0.82
C GLY A 115 9.27 -7.47 -1.82
N LEU A 116 9.67 -6.33 -2.39
CA LEU A 116 10.91 -6.21 -3.17
C LEU A 116 12.12 -6.35 -2.25
N LEU A 117 13.21 -6.86 -2.80
CA LEU A 117 14.48 -6.99 -2.12
C LEU A 117 15.26 -5.68 -2.23
N LEU A 118 15.74 -5.15 -1.11
CA LEU A 118 16.78 -4.14 -1.10
C LEU A 118 18.13 -4.82 -1.23
N VAL A 119 18.85 -4.44 -2.27
CA VAL A 119 20.08 -5.09 -2.69
C VAL A 119 21.13 -4.03 -2.92
N THR A 120 22.38 -4.31 -2.53
CA THR A 120 23.53 -3.44 -2.76
C THR A 120 24.69 -4.22 -3.33
N GLY A 121 25.26 -3.75 -4.44
CA GLY A 121 26.59 -4.18 -4.82
C GLY A 121 27.50 -3.12 -4.23
N PRO A 122 28.53 -3.45 -3.45
CA PRO A 122 29.52 -2.44 -3.09
C PRO A 122 29.94 -1.70 -4.38
N TYR A 123 29.57 -0.41 -4.47
CA TYR A 123 29.51 0.29 -5.77
C TYR A 123 30.89 0.35 -6.42
N ILE A 124 31.92 0.44 -5.58
CA ILE A 124 33.33 0.41 -5.94
C ILE A 124 33.73 -0.92 -6.62
N LEU A 125 33.15 -2.05 -6.19
CA LEU A 125 33.50 -3.36 -6.73
C LEU A 125 32.72 -3.68 -8.01
N ASN A 126 31.39 -3.55 -7.95
CA ASN A 126 30.51 -4.13 -8.98
C ASN A 126 29.72 -3.06 -9.75
N GLY A 127 29.80 -1.79 -9.37
CA GLY A 127 29.06 -0.69 -9.98
C GLY A 127 27.53 -0.80 -9.87
N CYS A 128 27.01 -1.69 -9.02
CA CYS A 128 25.58 -1.85 -8.79
C CYS A 128 25.18 -1.05 -7.55
N PRO A 129 24.48 0.08 -7.67
CA PRO A 129 24.10 0.89 -6.52
C PRO A 129 23.04 0.18 -5.65
N LEU A 130 22.64 0.83 -4.55
CA LEU A 130 21.46 0.47 -3.79
C LEU A 130 20.23 0.45 -4.70
N ARG A 131 19.63 -0.73 -4.86
CA ARG A 131 18.54 -0.94 -5.81
C ARG A 131 17.48 -1.90 -5.25
N ARG A 132 16.24 -1.67 -5.68
CA ARG A 132 15.12 -2.58 -5.44
C ARG A 132 15.04 -3.62 -6.55
N VAL A 133 14.95 -4.89 -6.17
CA VAL A 133 14.89 -6.00 -7.12
C VAL A 133 13.76 -6.95 -6.73
N ASN A 134 13.03 -7.47 -7.72
CA ASN A 134 12.04 -8.51 -7.47
C ASN A 134 12.74 -9.84 -7.22
N GLN A 135 12.36 -10.50 -6.14
CA GLN A 135 12.86 -11.81 -5.72
C GLN A 135 12.80 -12.90 -6.81
N ARG A 136 11.88 -12.81 -7.77
CA ARG A 136 11.78 -13.76 -8.90
C ARG A 136 12.98 -13.70 -9.85
N TYR A 137 13.63 -12.54 -9.98
CA TYR A 137 14.72 -12.32 -10.92
C TYR A 137 16.09 -12.44 -10.28
N VAL A 138 16.18 -13.27 -9.24
CA VAL A 138 17.38 -13.44 -8.45
C VAL A 138 17.63 -14.91 -8.14
N ILE A 139 18.88 -15.32 -8.33
CA ILE A 139 19.39 -16.61 -7.85
C ILE A 139 20.12 -16.36 -6.54
N ALA A 140 19.67 -17.01 -5.47
CA ALA A 140 20.34 -16.96 -4.18
C ALA A 140 21.49 -17.96 -4.19
N THR A 141 22.71 -17.50 -3.91
CA THR A 141 23.86 -18.39 -3.76
C THR A 141 23.91 -18.95 -2.34
N LYS A 142 24.84 -19.89 -2.11
CA LYS A 142 25.12 -20.42 -0.77
C LYS A 142 26.01 -19.48 0.05
N THR A 143 26.70 -18.54 -0.60
CA THR A 143 27.60 -17.60 0.07
C THR A 143 26.80 -16.56 0.86
N LYS A 144 27.18 -16.38 2.12
CA LYS A 144 26.55 -15.44 3.05
C LYS A 144 27.62 -14.60 3.71
N LEU A 145 27.37 -13.31 3.79
CA LEU A 145 28.17 -12.36 4.56
C LEU A 145 27.42 -12.05 5.85
N ASP A 146 28.15 -11.87 6.95
CA ASP A 146 27.55 -11.36 8.17
C ASP A 146 27.38 -9.84 8.06
N ILE A 147 26.15 -9.38 8.23
CA ILE A 147 25.74 -7.97 8.08
C ILE A 147 25.11 -7.45 9.38
N SER A 148 25.27 -8.19 10.48
CA SER A 148 24.68 -7.84 11.77
C SER A 148 25.10 -6.46 12.28
N ALA A 149 26.30 -6.00 11.95
CA ALA A 149 26.83 -4.69 12.34
C ALA A 149 26.34 -3.52 11.46
N VAL A 150 25.70 -3.79 10.32
CA VAL A 150 25.32 -2.74 9.37
C VAL A 150 23.96 -2.16 9.72
N ILE A 151 23.96 -0.90 10.14
CA ILE A 151 22.74 -0.15 10.47
C ILE A 151 22.14 0.41 9.17
N LEU A 152 20.96 -0.08 8.81
CA LEU A 152 20.20 0.42 7.67
C LEU A 152 19.26 1.55 8.11
N PRO A 153 19.37 2.77 7.57
CA PRO A 153 18.45 3.85 7.90
C PRO A 153 17.00 3.50 7.59
N GLU A 154 16.09 3.91 8.48
CA GLU A 154 14.64 3.73 8.27
C GLU A 154 14.11 4.56 7.10
N SER A 155 14.80 5.63 6.72
CA SER A 155 14.47 6.47 5.55
C SER A 155 14.53 5.69 4.23
N ILE A 156 15.32 4.62 4.17
CA ILE A 156 15.47 3.78 2.96
C ILE A 156 14.30 2.79 2.87
N ASN A 157 13.21 3.29 2.30
CA ASN A 157 11.95 2.58 2.08
C ASN A 157 11.49 2.62 0.60
N ASP A 158 10.34 2.00 0.30
CA ASP A 158 9.80 1.95 -1.06
C ASP A 158 9.49 3.33 -1.67
N THR A 159 9.21 4.32 -0.83
CA THR A 159 8.97 5.72 -1.20
C THR A 159 10.24 6.40 -1.68
N TYR A 160 11.38 6.13 -1.04
CA TYR A 160 12.68 6.66 -1.39
C TYR A 160 13.06 6.33 -2.85
N PHE A 161 12.80 5.09 -3.27
CA PHE A 161 13.12 4.61 -4.62
C PHE A 161 11.99 4.81 -5.63
N LYS A 162 10.93 5.56 -5.31
CA LYS A 162 9.82 5.79 -6.23
C LYS A 162 10.28 6.71 -7.35
N LYS A 163 10.17 6.26 -8.61
CA LYS A 163 10.52 7.08 -9.76
C LYS A 163 9.66 8.36 -9.76
N GLN A 164 10.31 9.51 -9.78
CA GLN A 164 9.62 10.78 -9.97
C GLN A 164 9.07 10.84 -11.40
N ARG A 165 7.83 11.29 -11.53
CA ARG A 165 7.21 11.51 -12.85
C ARG A 165 6.96 12.99 -12.97
N SER A 166 7.47 13.60 -14.04
CA SER A 166 7.13 14.98 -14.37
C SER A 166 5.62 15.08 -14.68
N LYS A 167 5.02 16.21 -14.30
CA LYS A 167 3.62 16.49 -14.68
C LYS A 167 3.59 16.69 -16.19
N LYS A 168 2.79 15.89 -16.90
CA LYS A 168 2.54 16.10 -18.32
C LYS A 168 1.74 17.40 -18.49
N THR A 169 2.35 18.44 -19.04
CA THR A 169 1.62 19.56 -19.63
C THR A 169 0.93 19.09 -20.91
N LYS A 170 -0.24 19.67 -21.27
CA LYS A 170 -0.83 19.40 -22.58
C LYS A 170 0.19 19.81 -23.64
N PRO A 171 0.66 18.89 -24.50
CA PRO A 171 1.62 19.26 -25.54
C PRO A 171 0.94 20.26 -26.48
N ALA A 172 1.62 21.36 -26.77
CA ALA A 172 1.32 22.16 -27.95
C ALA A 172 1.74 21.35 -29.19
N GLU A 173 1.09 21.60 -30.34
CA GLU A 173 1.45 20.94 -31.60
C GLU A 173 2.94 21.19 -31.89
N GLY A 174 3.76 20.12 -31.91
CA GLY A 174 5.20 20.17 -32.18
C GLY A 174 6.12 19.71 -31.03
N GLU A 175 5.71 19.84 -29.76
CA GLU A 175 6.57 19.50 -28.59
C GLU A 175 6.53 18.01 -28.17
N ILE A 176 5.95 17.13 -29.00
CA ILE A 176 5.62 15.74 -28.65
C ILE A 176 6.89 14.86 -28.50
N PHE A 177 7.97 15.19 -29.23
CA PHE A 177 9.19 14.38 -29.29
C PHE A 177 10.36 14.93 -28.47
N GLU A 178 10.24 16.14 -27.93
CA GLU A 178 11.25 16.64 -26.99
C GLU A 178 11.11 15.92 -25.66
N SER A 179 11.98 14.95 -25.45
CA SER A 179 12.18 14.31 -24.15
C SER A 179 12.66 15.36 -23.16
N LYS A 180 11.73 16.03 -22.47
CA LYS A 180 12.06 16.86 -21.30
C LYS A 180 12.91 15.99 -20.36
N LYS A 181 14.15 16.41 -20.12
CA LYS A 181 15.13 15.71 -19.29
C LYS A 181 14.49 15.44 -17.91
N GLU A 182 14.29 14.16 -17.59
CA GLU A 182 13.75 13.66 -16.30
C GLU A 182 14.80 13.66 -15.18
#